data_AF-A0A2N1TRY4-F1
#
_entry.id   AF-A0A2N1TRY4-F1
#
_cell.length_a   1.000
_cell.length_b   1.000
_cell.length_c   1.000
_cell.angle_alpha   90.00
_cell.angle_beta   90.00
_cell.angle_gamma   90.00
#
_symmetry.space_group_name_H-M   'P 1'
#
loop_
_entity.id
_entity.type
_entity.pdbx_description
1 polymer ?
#
loop_
_entity_poly.entity_id
_entity_poly.type
_entity_poly.pdbx_seq_one_letter_code
_entity_poly.pdbx_strand_id
1 'polypeptide(L)'
;MRNLAVCTRAAVMGCAVLALCACGGEGDDAGSSGPKGPSSSLFLVPSSLDALAAEAWFDHPWPSDFRRDPDGAVHITGYYNPRSVVLIKTYLTAMAKAIDGFSPVAAGYLRFTGPIEPATLPANPSEATSSDASVQLIDVDEASPERGQRKRVTLHWRLEEGAWWRPYTLAFMPTMGFPLRPSTRYALVVTNDVTASDGSRIGVAPELRQVLGIDAPTGATQGLRDRWAPAVTALEQAGVDRARIVHLTVFTTSDPTKEAMLFADHARSRQPAPTVDDAWALKEQTTEYDVYEGSFGPSPDYQRGEPPFEYVGGGFEVDAQGVPVVQREFHARFALAVPKASTCPMPADGYPVVMYAHGTGGDYRSVLGATGKSLALRCMAAMGVDQIMHPGRLPEGKWVPELLFFNVQNPDAMRTNIRQSAIDEVVRARLIRESGIDVPASV
;
A
#
# COMPACT_ATOMS: atom_id res chain seq x y z
N MET A 1 -62.50 3.05 -14.77
CA MET A 1 -63.49 3.74 -13.91
C MET A 1 -63.23 3.35 -12.46
N ARG A 2 -63.15 4.35 -11.59
CA ARG A 2 -63.26 4.34 -10.11
C ARG A 2 -62.17 3.65 -9.27
N ASN A 3 -61.19 4.49 -8.90
CA ASN A 3 -60.70 4.81 -7.54
C ASN A 3 -61.39 4.12 -6.34
N LEU A 4 -60.58 3.70 -5.35
CA LEU A 4 -60.52 4.38 -4.04
C LEU A 4 -59.20 4.05 -3.32
N ALA A 5 -58.49 5.11 -2.89
CA ALA A 5 -57.32 5.10 -2.03
C ALA A 5 -57.71 5.13 -0.55
N VAL A 6 -56.77 4.86 0.37
CA VAL A 6 -56.38 5.77 1.48
C VAL A 6 -54.99 5.39 2.01
N CYS A 7 -54.20 6.44 2.24
CA CYS A 7 -52.78 6.53 2.57
C CYS A 7 -52.38 6.11 4.00
N THR A 8 -51.08 5.91 4.23
CA THR A 8 -50.35 6.69 5.27
C THR A 8 -48.82 6.81 5.04
N ARG A 9 -48.41 8.06 4.76
CA ARG A 9 -47.23 8.82 5.25
C ARG A 9 -45.80 8.31 5.00
N ALA A 10 -45.18 8.85 3.95
CA ALA A 10 -43.77 9.24 3.93
C ALA A 10 -43.67 10.76 4.23
N ALA A 11 -42.85 11.13 5.21
CA ALA A 11 -42.53 12.53 5.50
C ALA A 11 -41.26 12.92 4.75
N VAL A 12 -41.44 13.75 3.72
CA VAL A 12 -40.39 14.60 3.14
C VAL A 12 -40.52 15.95 3.84
N MET A 13 -39.48 16.40 4.52
CA MET A 13 -39.41 17.76 5.05
C MET A 13 -38.26 18.48 4.37
N GLY A 14 -38.62 19.57 3.69
CA GLY A 14 -37.82 20.25 2.68
C GLY A 14 -36.70 21.14 3.22
N CYS A 15 -35.79 21.44 2.30
CA CYS A 15 -34.77 22.46 2.41
C CYS A 15 -35.39 23.84 2.70
N ALA A 16 -35.07 24.39 3.87
CA ALA A 16 -35.18 25.82 4.13
C ALA A 16 -33.84 26.47 3.78
N VAL A 17 -33.84 27.31 2.74
CA VAL A 17 -32.78 28.27 2.45
C VAL A 17 -32.93 29.42 3.44
N LEU A 18 -32.02 29.52 4.40
CA LEU A 18 -31.87 30.68 5.27
C LEU A 18 -30.81 31.61 4.67
N ALA A 19 -31.29 32.64 3.97
CA ALA A 19 -30.50 33.82 3.64
C ALA A 19 -30.36 34.68 4.90
N LEU A 20 -29.13 34.75 5.44
CA LEU A 20 -28.76 35.73 6.45
C LEU A 20 -27.97 36.84 5.76
N CYS A 21 -28.63 37.97 5.57
CA CYS A 21 -27.97 39.25 5.35
C CYS A 21 -27.17 39.61 6.62
N ALA A 22 -25.85 39.75 6.48
CA ALA A 22 -25.02 40.47 7.44
C ALA A 22 -24.36 41.64 6.72
N CYS A 23 -24.81 42.85 7.05
CA CYS A 23 -24.15 44.10 6.67
C CYS A 23 -22.95 44.34 7.60
N GLY A 24 -21.83 44.75 7.01
CA GLY A 24 -20.94 45.80 7.55
C GLY A 24 -20.00 45.41 8.71
N GLY A 25 -18.73 45.30 8.38
CA GLY A 25 -17.62 45.33 9.33
C GLY A 25 -16.29 45.14 8.62
N GLU A 26 -15.73 46.21 8.06
CA GLU A 26 -14.28 46.30 7.79
C GLU A 26 -13.54 46.06 9.11
N GLY A 27 -12.62 45.09 9.11
CA GLY A 27 -11.91 44.68 10.31
C GLY A 27 -10.82 43.67 10.00
N ASP A 28 -9.67 44.22 9.63
CA ASP A 28 -8.31 43.71 9.79
C ASP A 28 -7.95 42.33 9.24
N ASP A 29 -7.13 42.39 8.18
CA ASP A 29 -6.16 41.37 7.79
C ASP A 29 -5.43 40.81 9.02
N ALA A 30 -5.86 39.64 9.47
CA ALA A 30 -5.07 38.80 10.35
C ALA A 30 -3.92 38.20 9.52
N GLY A 31 -2.89 39.01 9.30
CA GLY A 31 -1.62 38.57 8.74
C GLY A 31 -1.09 37.37 9.52
N SER A 32 -0.94 36.26 8.81
CA SER A 32 -0.19 35.08 9.26
C SER A 32 1.19 35.53 9.74
N SER A 33 1.37 35.64 11.04
CA SER A 33 2.66 35.92 11.69
C SER A 33 3.50 34.64 11.72
N GLY A 34 3.95 34.21 10.55
CA GLY A 34 5.06 33.28 10.42
C GLY A 34 6.36 33.92 10.94
N PRO A 35 7.40 33.13 11.24
CA PRO A 35 8.69 33.66 11.66
C PRO A 35 9.19 34.73 10.66
N LYS A 36 9.54 35.93 11.15
CA LYS A 36 10.06 37.06 10.36
C LYS A 36 11.52 36.85 9.92
N GLY A 37 11.84 35.67 9.41
CA GLY A 37 13.17 35.32 8.90
C GLY A 37 13.09 34.76 7.47
N PRO A 38 14.21 34.76 6.72
CA PRO A 38 14.25 34.16 5.40
C PRO A 38 13.88 32.67 5.46
N SER A 39 13.02 32.24 4.54
CA SER A 39 12.60 30.84 4.44
C SER A 39 13.82 29.95 4.19
N SER A 40 13.96 28.90 5.00
CA SER A 40 15.08 27.94 4.92
C SER A 40 14.54 26.52 5.02
N SER A 41 15.30 25.54 4.55
CA SER A 41 15.01 24.13 4.84
C SER A 41 15.00 23.87 6.35
N LEU A 42 14.08 23.05 6.83
CA LEU A 42 14.09 22.53 8.19
C LEU A 42 14.67 21.11 8.15
N PHE A 43 15.91 20.96 8.60
CA PHE A 43 16.64 19.70 8.56
C PHE A 43 17.47 19.55 9.83
N LEU A 44 16.96 18.78 10.79
CA LEU A 44 17.65 18.50 12.04
C LEU A 44 18.35 17.14 12.00
N VAL A 45 19.55 17.09 12.58
CA VAL A 45 20.31 15.86 12.83
C VAL A 45 20.71 15.84 14.31
N PRO A 46 19.81 15.42 15.21
CA PRO A 46 20.12 15.34 16.62
C PRO A 46 21.07 14.18 16.94
N SER A 47 21.70 14.23 18.11
CA SER A 47 22.53 13.12 18.61
C SER A 47 21.74 11.86 18.96
N SER A 48 20.42 11.97 19.15
CA SER A 48 19.49 10.84 19.30
C SER A 48 18.21 11.09 18.51
N LEU A 49 17.69 10.04 17.86
CA LEU A 49 16.41 10.08 17.14
C LEU A 49 15.22 10.36 18.07
N ASP A 50 15.34 10.10 19.38
CA ASP A 50 14.29 10.41 20.37
C ASP A 50 13.97 11.91 20.43
N ALA A 51 14.90 12.77 20.02
CA ALA A 51 14.67 14.21 19.92
C ALA A 51 13.72 14.58 18.77
N LEU A 52 13.55 13.70 17.77
CA LEU A 52 12.60 13.85 16.67
C LEU A 52 11.28 13.17 17.03
N ALA A 53 10.66 13.56 18.13
CA ALA A 53 9.39 13.03 18.60
C ALA A 53 8.28 14.08 18.56
N ALA A 54 7.04 13.60 18.50
CA ALA A 54 5.83 14.41 18.47
C ALA A 54 5.91 15.54 17.43
N GLU A 55 5.84 16.79 17.86
CA GLU A 55 5.82 17.95 16.96
C GLU A 55 7.11 18.10 16.12
N ALA A 56 8.23 17.61 16.65
CA ALA A 56 9.54 17.62 15.98
C ALA A 56 9.75 16.41 15.05
N TRP A 57 8.77 15.50 14.95
CA TRP A 57 8.88 14.29 14.14
C TRP A 57 9.29 14.58 12.69
N PHE A 58 8.73 15.64 12.10
CA PHE A 58 9.01 16.01 10.70
C PHE A 58 10.10 17.08 10.55
N ASP A 59 10.84 17.40 11.61
CA ASP A 59 11.95 18.35 11.53
C ASP A 59 13.22 17.72 10.92
N HIS A 60 13.23 16.39 10.83
CA HIS A 60 14.01 15.64 9.85
C HIS A 60 13.08 15.09 8.77
N PRO A 61 13.47 15.09 7.48
CA PRO A 61 12.69 14.51 6.41
C PRO A 61 12.17 13.09 6.66
N TRP A 62 10.99 12.82 6.11
CA TRP A 62 10.43 11.49 6.00
C TRP A 62 10.12 11.16 4.53
N PRO A 63 10.32 9.93 4.05
CA PRO A 63 11.20 8.89 4.62
C PRO A 63 12.66 9.35 4.67
N SER A 64 13.51 8.67 5.46
CA SER A 64 14.95 8.93 5.53
C SER A 64 15.70 7.74 6.13
N ASP A 65 16.78 7.29 5.50
CA ASP A 65 17.67 6.25 6.04
C ASP A 65 18.37 6.67 7.35
N PHE A 66 18.30 7.94 7.74
CA PHE A 66 18.68 8.37 9.09
C PHE A 66 17.81 7.72 10.18
N ARG A 67 16.56 7.36 9.84
CA ARG A 67 15.61 6.67 10.72
C ARG A 67 15.70 5.15 10.60
N ARG A 68 16.87 4.60 10.30
CA ARG A 68 17.12 3.15 10.35
C ARG A 68 17.90 2.81 11.61
N ASP A 69 17.35 1.89 12.40
CA ASP A 69 18.03 1.31 13.55
C ASP A 69 19.16 0.36 13.08
N PRO A 70 20.12 0.01 13.95
CA PRO A 70 21.25 -0.85 13.57
C PRO A 70 20.87 -2.24 13.07
N ASP A 71 19.69 -2.75 13.42
CA ASP A 71 19.13 -4.02 12.94
C ASP A 71 18.42 -3.89 11.57
N GLY A 72 18.38 -2.68 11.01
CA GLY A 72 17.76 -2.37 9.72
C GLY A 72 16.28 -1.99 9.81
N ALA A 73 15.65 -2.08 10.98
CA ALA A 73 14.27 -1.66 11.17
C ALA A 73 14.11 -0.14 11.01
N VAL A 74 12.92 0.28 10.57
CA VAL A 74 12.59 1.71 10.54
C VAL A 74 12.21 2.20 11.93
N HIS A 75 12.94 3.18 12.43
CA HIS A 75 12.69 3.87 13.68
C HIS A 75 11.44 4.75 13.57
N ILE A 76 10.33 4.28 14.15
CA ILE A 76 9.00 4.93 14.15
C ILE A 76 8.54 5.42 15.54
N THR A 77 9.36 5.21 16.57
CA THR A 77 9.07 5.63 17.95
C THR A 77 8.99 7.14 18.05
N GLY A 78 7.91 7.67 18.65
CA GLY A 78 7.71 9.12 18.78
C GLY A 78 6.93 9.75 17.63
N TYR A 79 6.37 8.95 16.71
CA TYR A 79 5.50 9.44 15.63
C TYR A 79 4.42 10.41 16.12
N TYR A 80 4.21 11.50 15.37
CA TYR A 80 3.25 12.55 15.72
C TYR A 80 1.81 12.04 15.74
N ASN A 81 1.25 11.87 16.94
CA ASN A 81 -0.15 11.47 17.15
C ASN A 81 -0.86 12.43 18.14
N PRO A 82 -1.11 13.69 17.75
CA PRO A 82 -1.59 14.74 18.65
C PRO A 82 -2.96 14.46 19.26
N ARG A 83 -3.79 13.65 18.59
CA ARG A 83 -5.12 13.25 19.09
C ARG A 83 -5.12 11.93 19.84
N SER A 84 -3.94 11.35 20.10
CA SER A 84 -3.79 10.05 20.78
C SER A 84 -4.67 8.95 20.19
N VAL A 85 -4.83 8.94 18.85
CA VAL A 85 -5.67 7.97 18.15
C VAL A 85 -5.10 6.57 18.38
N VAL A 86 -5.90 5.71 19.00
CA VAL A 86 -5.50 4.34 19.36
C VAL A 86 -5.09 3.55 18.12
N LEU A 87 -5.84 3.70 17.03
CA LEU A 87 -5.56 3.01 15.77
C LEU A 87 -4.15 3.31 15.25
N ILE A 88 -3.69 4.57 15.33
CA ILE A 88 -2.32 4.93 14.94
C ILE A 88 -1.30 4.20 15.83
N LYS A 89 -1.53 4.10 17.14
CA LYS A 89 -0.66 3.36 18.06
C LYS A 89 -0.63 1.86 17.72
N THR A 90 -1.77 1.27 17.37
CA THR A 90 -1.87 -0.13 16.91
C THR A 90 -1.01 -0.36 15.68
N TYR A 91 -1.08 0.52 14.68
CA TYR A 91 -0.28 0.40 13.46
C TYR A 91 1.20 0.61 13.73
N LEU A 92 1.58 1.59 14.54
CA LEU A 92 2.96 1.81 14.93
C LEU A 92 3.53 0.59 15.66
N THR A 93 2.73 -0.06 16.51
CA THR A 93 3.15 -1.29 17.20
C THR A 93 3.33 -2.45 16.22
N ALA A 94 2.40 -2.64 15.28
CA ALA A 94 2.49 -3.71 14.29
C ALA A 94 3.61 -3.49 13.26
N MET A 95 3.89 -2.23 12.92
CA MET A 95 5.01 -1.88 12.02
C MET A 95 6.36 -2.02 12.72
N ALA A 96 6.42 -1.89 14.05
CA ALA A 96 7.66 -2.05 14.79
C ALA A 96 8.23 -3.45 14.51
N LYS A 97 9.35 -3.50 13.78
CA LYS A 97 10.06 -4.70 13.28
C LYS A 97 9.46 -5.41 12.05
N ALA A 98 8.32 -4.97 11.54
CA ALA A 98 7.73 -5.53 10.30
C ALA A 98 8.20 -4.80 9.02
N ILE A 99 8.84 -3.63 9.18
CA ILE A 99 9.36 -2.82 8.07
C ILE A 99 10.88 -2.64 8.18
N ASP A 100 11.58 -3.04 7.12
CA ASP A 100 13.04 -2.96 6.94
C ASP A 100 13.45 -1.88 5.89
N GLY A 101 12.47 -1.07 5.51
CA GLY A 101 12.60 0.03 4.57
C GLY A 101 11.30 0.79 4.38
N PHE A 102 11.34 1.79 3.51
CA PHE A 102 10.22 2.70 3.29
C PHE A 102 9.32 2.22 2.16
N SER A 103 8.05 2.61 2.19
CA SER A 103 7.09 2.18 1.18
C SER A 103 7.48 2.69 -0.21
N PRO A 104 7.43 1.85 -1.27
CA PRO A 104 7.71 2.26 -2.64
C PRO A 104 6.62 3.15 -3.27
N VAL A 105 5.52 3.40 -2.55
CA VAL A 105 4.35 4.15 -3.06
C VAL A 105 3.82 5.21 -2.08
N ALA A 106 4.29 5.23 -0.83
CA ALA A 106 3.77 6.18 0.16
C ALA A 106 4.35 7.59 -0.01
N ALA A 107 3.66 8.56 0.57
CA ALA A 107 4.12 9.93 0.62
C ALA A 107 5.28 10.12 1.61
N GLY A 108 6.13 11.09 1.30
CA GLY A 108 7.11 11.69 2.19
C GLY A 108 6.85 13.18 2.40
N TYR A 109 7.61 13.78 3.34
CA TYR A 109 7.42 15.12 3.84
C TYR A 109 8.79 15.78 4.09
N LEU A 110 8.94 16.99 3.53
CA LEU A 110 10.03 17.93 3.80
C LEU A 110 9.44 19.19 4.44
N ARG A 111 10.16 19.82 5.37
CA ARG A 111 9.68 21.02 6.04
C ARG A 111 10.58 22.21 5.77
N PHE A 112 10.00 23.39 5.84
CA PHE A 112 10.69 24.67 5.75
C PHE A 112 10.38 25.51 7.00
N THR A 113 11.22 26.50 7.27
CA THR A 113 11.00 27.47 8.36
C THR A 113 10.02 28.58 7.98
N GLY A 114 9.69 28.70 6.70
CA GLY A 114 8.77 29.69 6.15
C GLY A 114 8.19 29.24 4.81
N PRO A 115 7.40 30.10 4.15
CA PRO A 115 6.70 29.73 2.93
C PRO A 115 7.62 29.67 1.70
N ILE A 116 7.29 28.79 0.76
CA ILE A 116 7.93 28.71 -0.57
C ILE A 116 6.97 29.21 -1.65
N GLU A 117 7.47 29.58 -2.83
CA GLU A 117 6.68 29.95 -4.00
C GLU A 117 6.25 28.68 -4.76
N PRO A 118 4.96 28.25 -4.70
CA PRO A 118 4.54 27.00 -5.32
C PRO A 118 4.70 26.97 -6.84
N ALA A 119 4.68 28.14 -7.51
CA ALA A 119 4.91 28.22 -8.95
C ALA A 119 6.33 27.84 -9.37
N THR A 120 7.29 27.74 -8.43
CA THR A 120 8.64 27.25 -8.70
C THR A 120 8.77 25.73 -8.61
N LEU A 121 7.73 25.01 -8.20
CA LEU A 121 7.71 23.55 -8.19
C LEU A 121 7.37 23.02 -9.60
N PRO A 122 7.81 21.79 -9.98
CA PRO A 122 7.32 21.14 -11.19
C PRO A 122 5.79 21.10 -11.22
N ALA A 123 5.18 21.55 -12.33
CA ALA A 123 3.73 21.71 -12.40
C ALA A 123 2.99 20.36 -12.50
N ASN A 124 3.69 19.32 -12.96
CA ASN A 124 3.17 17.96 -13.05
C ASN A 124 4.28 16.91 -12.87
N PRO A 125 3.93 15.63 -12.64
CA PRO A 125 4.93 14.61 -12.39
C PRO A 125 5.90 14.31 -13.54
N SER A 126 5.53 14.64 -14.79
CA SER A 126 6.43 14.44 -15.93
C SER A 126 7.54 15.49 -15.93
N GLU A 127 7.23 16.74 -15.60
CA GLU A 127 8.24 17.82 -15.51
C GLU A 127 9.29 17.53 -14.44
N ALA A 128 8.91 16.88 -13.33
CA ALA A 128 9.84 16.46 -12.29
C ALA A 128 10.90 15.43 -12.75
N THR A 129 10.76 14.87 -13.96
CA THR A 129 11.76 13.98 -14.57
C THR A 129 12.83 14.71 -15.38
N SER A 130 12.72 16.02 -15.55
CA SER A 130 13.72 16.83 -16.23
C SER A 130 14.97 17.05 -15.37
N SER A 131 16.14 17.24 -16.00
CA SER A 131 17.40 17.50 -15.31
C SER A 131 17.47 18.87 -14.64
N ASP A 132 16.67 19.82 -15.12
CA ASP A 132 16.54 21.19 -14.61
C ASP A 132 15.34 21.37 -13.67
N ALA A 133 14.58 20.31 -13.37
CA ALA A 133 13.45 20.40 -12.46
C ALA A 133 13.90 20.82 -11.05
N SER A 134 13.17 21.73 -10.42
CA SER A 134 13.55 22.27 -9.11
C SER A 134 13.44 21.25 -7.97
N VAL A 135 12.60 20.23 -8.14
CA VAL A 135 12.46 19.06 -7.26
C VAL A 135 12.55 17.77 -8.07
N GLN A 136 13.42 16.85 -7.65
CA GLN A 136 13.70 15.61 -8.39
C GLN A 136 13.71 14.42 -7.43
N LEU A 137 13.09 13.30 -7.84
CA LEU A 137 13.23 12.00 -7.17
C LEU A 137 14.14 11.12 -8.02
N ILE A 138 15.31 10.75 -7.53
CA ILE A 138 16.37 10.10 -8.32
C ILE A 138 16.72 8.75 -7.69
N ASP A 139 16.85 7.73 -8.52
CA ASP A 139 17.48 6.46 -8.13
C ASP A 139 18.98 6.68 -7.93
N VAL A 140 19.46 6.49 -6.71
CA VAL A 140 20.87 6.69 -6.33
C VAL A 140 21.52 5.39 -5.87
N ASP A 141 20.85 4.27 -6.10
CA ASP A 141 21.35 2.96 -5.69
C ASP A 141 22.46 2.50 -6.63
N GLU A 142 23.57 2.06 -6.05
CA GLU A 142 24.73 1.59 -6.81
C GLU A 142 24.43 0.31 -7.60
N ALA A 143 23.58 -0.56 -7.08
CA ALA A 143 23.20 -1.82 -7.70
C ALA A 143 21.99 -1.70 -8.64
N SER A 144 21.30 -0.56 -8.66
CA SER A 144 20.12 -0.39 -9.50
C SER A 144 20.49 -0.26 -10.98
N PRO A 145 19.82 -1.01 -11.88
CA PRO A 145 19.96 -0.79 -13.33
C PRO A 145 19.39 0.57 -13.77
N GLU A 146 18.66 1.25 -12.90
CA GLU A 146 18.04 2.55 -13.15
C GLU A 146 18.77 3.70 -12.43
N ARG A 147 19.98 3.47 -11.90
CA ARG A 147 20.78 4.49 -11.22
C ARG A 147 20.92 5.77 -12.05
N GLY A 148 20.71 6.91 -11.40
CA GLY A 148 20.72 8.24 -11.99
C GLY A 148 19.42 8.63 -12.72
N GLN A 149 18.48 7.69 -12.91
CA GLN A 149 17.21 8.00 -13.54
C GLN A 149 16.27 8.73 -12.57
N ARG A 150 15.62 9.76 -13.10
CA ARG A 150 14.58 10.52 -12.39
C ARG A 150 13.24 9.79 -12.47
N LYS A 151 12.51 9.80 -11.38
CA LYS A 151 11.20 9.16 -11.23
C LYS A 151 10.12 10.24 -11.19
N ARG A 152 8.94 9.86 -11.67
CA ARG A 152 7.75 10.72 -11.58
C ARG A 152 7.37 10.88 -10.12
N VAL A 153 7.25 12.13 -9.69
CA VAL A 153 6.87 12.48 -8.33
C VAL A 153 5.72 13.48 -8.36
N THR A 154 4.69 13.19 -7.57
CA THR A 154 3.58 14.11 -7.32
C THR A 154 3.92 14.95 -6.09
N LEU A 155 3.76 16.26 -6.21
CA LEU A 155 4.10 17.22 -5.16
C LEU A 155 2.85 17.90 -4.63
N HIS A 156 2.84 18.19 -3.33
CA HIS A 156 1.78 18.96 -2.69
C HIS A 156 2.39 19.91 -1.65
N TRP A 157 2.21 21.21 -1.86
CA TRP A 157 2.64 22.22 -0.91
C TRP A 157 1.54 22.52 0.11
N ARG A 158 1.89 22.47 1.39
CA ARG A 158 1.01 22.78 2.51
C ARG A 158 1.56 23.97 3.30
N LEU A 159 0.93 25.12 3.12
CA LEU A 159 1.25 26.35 3.85
C LEU A 159 0.81 26.27 5.32
N GLU A 160 -0.46 25.94 5.53
CA GLU A 160 -1.14 26.03 6.82
C GLU A 160 -0.88 24.83 7.73
N GLU A 161 -0.85 25.09 9.04
CA GLU A 161 -0.91 24.04 10.04
C GLU A 161 -2.22 23.26 9.95
N GLY A 162 -2.14 21.94 10.13
CA GLY A 162 -3.28 21.06 10.24
C GLY A 162 -3.17 20.17 11.46
N ALA A 163 -4.23 19.41 11.75
CA ALA A 163 -4.24 18.51 12.90
C ALA A 163 -3.15 17.42 12.85
N TRP A 164 -2.63 17.09 11.66
CA TRP A 164 -1.65 16.01 11.45
C TRP A 164 -0.40 16.48 10.68
N TRP A 165 -0.40 17.73 10.23
CA TRP A 165 0.63 18.32 9.38
C TRP A 165 1.10 19.59 10.03
N ARG A 166 2.41 19.73 10.15
CA ARG A 166 3.01 21.00 10.56
C ARG A 166 2.97 21.99 9.38
N PRO A 167 2.96 23.31 9.63
CA PRO A 167 3.00 24.29 8.54
C PRO A 167 4.31 24.18 7.75
N TYR A 168 4.29 24.77 6.55
CA TYR A 168 5.42 24.83 5.63
C TYR A 168 5.96 23.46 5.23
N THR A 169 5.06 22.57 4.83
CA THR A 169 5.39 21.18 4.48
C THR A 169 5.24 20.95 2.98
N LEU A 170 6.30 20.49 2.33
CA LEU A 170 6.25 19.93 0.99
C LEU A 170 6.09 18.41 1.11
N ALA A 171 4.91 17.91 0.73
CA ALA A 171 4.71 16.48 0.55
C ALA A 171 5.11 16.06 -0.87
N PHE A 172 5.66 14.87 -0.96
CA PHE A 172 5.98 14.22 -2.22
C PHE A 172 5.49 12.78 -2.20
N MET A 173 5.16 12.21 -3.34
CA MET A 173 4.77 10.81 -3.46
C MET A 173 5.19 10.29 -4.82
N PRO A 174 5.75 9.06 -4.93
CA PRO A 174 5.87 8.40 -6.22
C PRO A 174 4.51 8.43 -6.93
N THR A 175 4.48 8.82 -8.21
CA THR A 175 3.20 9.01 -8.90
C THR A 175 2.40 7.71 -8.94
N MET A 176 1.11 7.79 -8.65
CA MET A 176 0.21 6.63 -8.69
C MET A 176 0.31 5.90 -10.03
N GLY A 177 0.46 4.57 -9.97
CA GLY A 177 0.72 3.72 -11.15
C GLY A 177 2.20 3.59 -11.54
N PHE A 178 3.11 4.32 -10.88
CA PHE A 178 4.56 4.26 -11.09
C PHE A 178 5.30 4.01 -9.76
N PRO A 179 5.15 2.81 -9.17
CA PRO A 179 5.83 2.49 -7.90
C PRO A 179 7.35 2.53 -8.07
N LEU A 180 8.04 2.86 -6.98
CA LEU A 180 9.49 2.69 -6.91
C LEU A 180 9.88 1.21 -6.87
N ARG A 181 11.10 0.89 -7.28
CA ARG A 181 11.62 -0.47 -7.20
C ARG A 181 11.78 -0.87 -5.73
N PRO A 182 11.52 -2.14 -5.38
CA PRO A 182 11.79 -2.64 -4.03
C PRO A 182 13.29 -2.67 -3.75
N SER A 183 13.67 -2.60 -2.47
CA SER A 183 15.08 -2.71 -2.02
C SER A 183 16.05 -1.79 -2.78
N THR A 184 15.61 -0.57 -3.09
CA THR A 184 16.36 0.38 -3.92
C THR A 184 16.48 1.73 -3.21
N ARG A 185 17.67 2.33 -3.23
CA ARG A 185 17.96 3.64 -2.64
C ARG A 185 17.58 4.80 -3.58
N TYR A 186 16.81 5.73 -3.05
CA TYR A 186 16.36 6.95 -3.73
C TYR A 186 16.76 8.20 -2.95
N ALA A 187 16.90 9.30 -3.68
CA ALA A 187 17.04 10.63 -3.12
C ALA A 187 15.92 11.54 -3.65
N LEU A 188 15.17 12.18 -2.75
CA LEU A 188 14.39 13.36 -3.11
C LEU A 188 15.25 14.59 -2.86
N VAL A 189 15.51 15.36 -3.91
CA VAL A 189 16.30 16.59 -3.86
C VAL A 189 15.44 17.80 -4.21
N VAL A 190 15.58 18.85 -3.42
CA VAL A 190 15.06 20.20 -3.70
C VAL A 190 16.27 21.09 -3.98
N THR A 191 16.24 21.80 -5.10
CA THR A 191 17.31 22.69 -5.54
C THR A 191 16.99 24.15 -5.21
N ASN A 192 17.99 25.01 -5.36
CA ASN A 192 17.89 26.45 -5.19
C ASN A 192 17.06 27.17 -6.28
N ASP A 193 16.48 26.44 -7.23
CA ASP A 193 15.47 26.95 -8.15
C ASP A 193 14.09 27.06 -7.48
N VAL A 194 13.88 26.40 -6.33
CA VAL A 194 12.75 26.72 -5.44
C VAL A 194 13.05 28.02 -4.70
N THR A 195 12.13 28.99 -4.78
CA THR A 195 12.24 30.28 -4.10
C THR A 195 11.28 30.38 -2.93
N ALA A 196 11.54 31.32 -2.02
CA ALA A 196 10.57 31.73 -1.02
C ALA A 196 9.41 32.52 -1.67
N SER A 197 8.26 32.61 -0.99
CA SER A 197 7.11 33.38 -1.51
C SER A 197 7.37 34.89 -1.60
N ASP A 198 8.41 35.39 -0.94
CA ASP A 198 8.86 36.79 -1.06
C ASP A 198 9.88 37.00 -2.20
N GLY A 199 10.15 35.96 -3.00
CA GLY A 199 11.11 35.96 -4.11
C GLY A 199 12.57 35.77 -3.67
N SER A 200 12.86 35.66 -2.38
CA SER A 200 14.22 35.39 -1.89
C SER A 200 14.63 33.93 -2.13
N ARG A 201 15.94 33.66 -2.08
CA ARG A 201 16.46 32.29 -2.15
C ARG A 201 16.17 31.55 -0.85
N ILE A 202 15.83 30.27 -0.96
CA ILE A 202 15.71 29.39 0.21
C ILE A 202 17.08 29.20 0.87
N GLY A 203 17.16 29.44 2.17
CA GLY A 203 18.32 29.14 2.98
C GLY A 203 18.50 27.63 3.19
N VAL A 204 19.75 27.19 3.35
CA VAL A 204 20.09 25.79 3.61
C VAL A 204 20.41 25.61 5.08
N ALA A 205 19.77 24.64 5.75
CA ALA A 205 20.03 24.35 7.16
C ALA A 205 21.52 24.04 7.40
N PRO A 206 22.14 24.53 8.48
CA PRO A 206 23.55 24.27 8.78
C PRO A 206 23.89 22.78 8.80
N GLU A 207 23.04 21.96 9.42
CA GLU A 207 23.20 20.51 9.51
C GLU A 207 23.15 19.86 8.12
N LEU A 208 22.26 20.33 7.23
CA LEU A 208 22.22 19.84 5.86
C LEU A 208 23.51 20.20 5.10
N ARG A 209 24.03 21.43 5.24
CA ARG A 209 25.31 21.82 4.63
C ARG A 209 26.47 20.93 5.09
N GLN A 210 26.47 20.55 6.35
CA GLN A 210 27.45 19.60 6.92
C GLN A 210 27.28 18.19 6.33
N VAL A 211 26.04 17.69 6.24
CA VAL A 211 25.74 16.37 5.63
C VAL A 211 26.10 16.32 4.14
N LEU A 212 25.89 17.41 3.40
CA LEU A 212 26.30 17.56 2.00
C LEU A 212 27.84 17.68 1.82
N GLY A 213 28.57 17.84 2.92
CA GLY A 213 30.02 18.04 2.89
C GLY A 213 30.44 19.40 2.34
N ILE A 214 29.57 20.41 2.41
CA ILE A 214 29.88 21.80 2.07
C ILE A 214 30.65 22.45 3.24
N ASP A 215 30.17 22.20 4.46
CA ASP A 215 30.81 22.65 5.69
C ASP A 215 31.38 21.45 6.47
N ALA A 216 32.30 21.71 7.41
CA ALA A 216 32.86 20.67 8.28
C ALA A 216 31.77 20.05 9.18
N PRO A 217 31.65 18.72 9.26
CA PRO A 217 30.65 18.06 10.10
C PRO A 217 30.92 18.25 11.59
N THR A 218 29.85 18.16 12.37
CA THR A 218 29.90 18.03 13.83
C THR A 218 29.83 16.55 14.22
N GLY A 219 30.01 16.24 15.50
CA GLY A 219 29.83 14.88 16.00
C GLY A 219 28.44 14.29 15.70
N ALA A 220 27.39 15.14 15.66
CA ALA A 220 26.03 14.70 15.34
C ALA A 220 25.85 14.40 13.84
N THR A 221 26.44 15.20 12.95
CA THR A 221 26.25 15.08 11.49
C THR A 221 27.24 14.16 10.80
N GLN A 222 28.39 13.86 11.41
CA GLN A 222 29.44 13.02 10.82
C GLN A 222 28.91 11.68 10.30
N GLY A 223 28.15 10.95 11.12
CA GLY A 223 27.64 9.64 10.75
C GLY A 223 26.66 9.68 9.57
N LEU A 224 25.81 10.70 9.51
CA LEU A 224 24.87 10.86 8.40
C LEU A 224 25.56 11.32 7.11
N ARG A 225 26.50 12.28 7.23
CA ARG A 225 27.37 12.71 6.13
C ARG A 225 28.04 11.51 5.45
N ASP A 226 28.69 10.65 6.23
CA ASP A 226 29.44 9.52 5.68
C ASP A 226 28.51 8.50 5.00
N ARG A 227 27.33 8.24 5.58
CA ARG A 227 26.32 7.35 4.97
C ARG A 227 25.71 7.92 3.69
N TRP A 228 25.53 9.24 3.60
CA TRP A 228 24.91 9.89 2.44
C TRP A 228 25.91 10.31 1.37
N ALA A 229 27.22 10.31 1.65
CA ALA A 229 28.25 10.70 0.67
C ALA A 229 28.13 9.95 -0.68
N PRO A 230 27.90 8.62 -0.74
CA PRO A 230 27.71 7.92 -2.01
C PRO A 230 26.47 8.40 -2.78
N ALA A 231 25.37 8.71 -2.08
CA ALA A 231 24.16 9.23 -2.70
C ALA A 231 24.37 10.66 -3.23
N VAL A 232 25.10 11.50 -2.49
CA VAL A 232 25.49 12.85 -2.95
C VAL A 232 26.37 12.76 -4.20
N THR A 233 27.34 11.84 -4.24
CA THR A 233 28.15 11.61 -5.45
C THR A 233 27.29 11.14 -6.63
N ALA A 234 26.30 10.26 -6.40
CA ALA A 234 25.38 9.82 -7.44
C ALA A 234 24.50 10.98 -7.97
N LEU A 235 24.07 11.89 -7.09
CA LEU A 235 23.34 13.11 -7.48
C LEU A 235 24.20 14.03 -8.35
N GLU A 236 25.47 14.24 -7.99
CA GLU A 236 26.41 15.04 -8.79
C GLU A 236 26.64 14.42 -10.17
N GLN A 237 26.84 13.10 -10.24
CA GLN A 237 26.94 12.36 -11.50
C GLN A 237 25.65 12.46 -12.34
N ALA A 238 24.49 12.57 -11.69
CA ALA A 238 23.21 12.79 -12.34
C ALA A 238 22.95 14.27 -12.72
N GLY A 239 23.92 15.16 -12.49
CA GLY A 239 23.86 16.58 -12.86
C GLY A 239 23.31 17.52 -11.78
N VAL A 240 23.18 17.07 -10.54
CA VAL A 240 22.73 17.89 -9.40
C VAL A 240 23.91 18.23 -8.51
N ASP A 241 24.47 19.42 -8.70
CA ASP A 241 25.57 19.94 -7.87
C ASP A 241 25.14 20.06 -6.40
N ARG A 242 25.95 19.55 -5.46
CA ARG A 242 25.70 19.65 -4.01
C ARG A 242 25.45 21.09 -3.54
N ALA A 243 26.08 22.09 -4.16
CA ALA A 243 25.93 23.50 -3.80
C ALA A 243 24.56 24.08 -4.21
N ARG A 244 23.84 23.40 -5.11
CA ARG A 244 22.47 23.76 -5.49
C ARG A 244 21.41 23.12 -4.59
N ILE A 245 21.77 22.14 -3.76
CA ILE A 245 20.81 21.42 -2.92
C ILE A 245 20.41 22.29 -1.74
N VAL A 246 19.11 22.59 -1.64
CA VAL A 246 18.53 23.32 -0.49
C VAL A 246 17.78 22.40 0.46
N HIS A 247 17.30 21.24 0.00
CA HIS A 247 16.74 20.20 0.87
C HIS A 247 17.01 18.82 0.27
N LEU A 248 17.28 17.83 1.13
CA LEU A 248 17.53 16.47 0.71
C LEU A 248 16.88 15.47 1.67
N THR A 249 16.37 14.38 1.12
CA THR A 249 16.28 13.11 1.85
C THR A 249 16.75 11.95 1.02
N VAL A 250 17.44 11.00 1.64
CA VAL A 250 17.88 9.74 1.03
C VAL A 250 17.25 8.61 1.81
N PHE A 251 16.58 7.70 1.10
CA PHE A 251 15.83 6.60 1.70
C PHE A 251 15.89 5.36 0.82
N THR A 252 15.86 4.19 1.47
CA THR A 252 15.87 2.90 0.78
C THR A 252 14.51 2.21 0.95
N THR A 253 13.90 1.78 -0.16
CA THR A 253 12.59 1.14 -0.16
C THR A 253 12.63 -0.27 0.42
N SER A 254 11.53 -0.73 1.02
CA SER A 254 11.34 -2.15 1.38
C SER A 254 10.92 -2.99 0.17
N ASP A 255 10.93 -4.32 0.32
CA ASP A 255 10.26 -5.23 -0.62
C ASP A 255 8.93 -5.72 -0.02
N PRO A 256 7.79 -5.10 -0.38
CA PRO A 256 6.49 -5.49 0.17
C PRO A 256 6.02 -6.88 -0.29
N THR A 257 6.61 -7.43 -1.37
CA THR A 257 6.20 -8.71 -1.98
C THR A 257 6.98 -9.91 -1.44
N LYS A 258 8.18 -9.68 -0.90
CA LYS A 258 9.10 -10.73 -0.41
C LYS A 258 8.44 -11.80 0.45
N GLU A 259 7.66 -11.40 1.45
CA GLU A 259 6.99 -12.37 2.34
C GLU A 259 5.87 -13.12 1.61
N ALA A 260 5.05 -12.47 0.79
CA ALA A 260 4.00 -13.16 0.03
C ALA A 260 4.60 -14.20 -0.93
N MET A 261 5.72 -13.88 -1.58
CA MET A 261 6.45 -14.79 -2.46
C MET A 261 7.06 -15.96 -1.70
N LEU A 262 7.66 -15.73 -0.53
CA LEU A 262 8.20 -16.79 0.33
C LEU A 262 7.14 -17.84 0.67
N PHE A 263 5.94 -17.39 1.05
CA PHE A 263 4.85 -18.28 1.45
C PHE A 263 4.20 -18.96 0.24
N ALA A 264 4.05 -18.26 -0.89
CA ALA A 264 3.62 -18.85 -2.15
C ALA A 264 4.59 -19.95 -2.63
N ASP A 265 5.90 -19.74 -2.51
CA ASP A 265 6.92 -20.72 -2.86
C ASP A 265 6.87 -21.94 -1.95
N HIS A 266 6.62 -21.75 -0.66
CA HIS A 266 6.41 -22.84 0.28
C HIS A 266 5.16 -23.66 -0.05
N ALA A 267 4.01 -22.99 -0.28
CA ALA A 267 2.77 -23.64 -0.69
C ALA A 267 2.92 -24.42 -2.01
N ARG A 268 3.80 -23.95 -2.91
CA ARG A 268 4.08 -24.59 -4.19
C ARG A 268 5.02 -25.79 -4.10
N SER A 269 6.08 -25.68 -3.30
CA SER A 269 7.20 -26.64 -3.36
C SER A 269 7.28 -27.59 -2.18
N ARG A 270 6.60 -27.29 -1.06
CA ARG A 270 6.72 -28.06 0.19
C ARG A 270 5.41 -28.67 0.65
N GLN A 271 4.27 -28.19 0.16
CA GLN A 271 2.97 -28.72 0.54
C GLN A 271 2.51 -29.81 -0.46
N PRO A 272 1.78 -30.83 0.00
CA PRO A 272 1.18 -31.81 -0.90
C PRO A 272 0.29 -31.12 -1.95
N ALA A 273 0.18 -31.72 -3.14
CA ALA A 273 -0.75 -31.23 -4.14
C ALA A 273 -2.18 -31.46 -3.65
N PRO A 274 -3.06 -30.46 -3.71
CA PRO A 274 -4.45 -30.66 -3.34
C PRO A 274 -5.16 -31.58 -4.35
N THR A 275 -6.15 -32.33 -3.89
CA THR A 275 -7.05 -33.15 -4.72
C THR A 275 -8.49 -32.76 -4.46
N VAL A 276 -9.36 -33.00 -5.44
CA VAL A 276 -10.82 -32.89 -5.25
C VAL A 276 -11.28 -34.00 -4.31
N ASP A 277 -12.16 -33.67 -3.37
CA ASP A 277 -12.78 -34.64 -2.48
C ASP A 277 -13.80 -35.50 -3.26
N ASP A 278 -14.00 -36.76 -2.85
CA ASP A 278 -14.94 -37.67 -3.50
C ASP A 278 -16.41 -37.20 -3.49
N ALA A 279 -16.73 -36.20 -2.66
CA ALA A 279 -18.07 -35.66 -2.48
C ALA A 279 -18.31 -34.41 -3.35
N TRP A 280 -18.85 -34.63 -4.54
CA TRP A 280 -19.25 -33.62 -5.50
C TRP A 280 -20.63 -33.92 -6.08
N ALA A 281 -21.30 -32.87 -6.51
CA ALA A 281 -22.67 -32.93 -7.00
C ALA A 281 -22.84 -32.07 -8.24
N LEU A 282 -23.53 -32.62 -9.24
CA LEU A 282 -24.14 -31.83 -10.30
C LEU A 282 -25.32 -31.05 -9.71
N LYS A 283 -25.22 -29.72 -9.69
CA LYS A 283 -26.23 -28.84 -9.09
C LYS A 283 -27.15 -28.21 -10.11
N GLU A 284 -26.62 -27.85 -11.27
CA GLU A 284 -27.37 -27.17 -12.30
C GLU A 284 -26.96 -27.64 -13.69
N GLN A 285 -27.95 -27.69 -14.57
CA GLN A 285 -27.76 -27.94 -15.99
C GLN A 285 -28.45 -26.83 -16.77
N THR A 286 -27.69 -26.11 -17.56
CA THR A 286 -28.20 -25.09 -18.48
C THR A 286 -28.01 -25.55 -19.92
N THR A 287 -28.47 -24.75 -20.88
CA THR A 287 -28.21 -25.00 -22.29
C THR A 287 -26.72 -24.83 -22.66
N GLU A 288 -25.97 -24.04 -21.88
CA GLU A 288 -24.59 -23.65 -22.19
C GLU A 288 -23.55 -24.44 -21.38
N TYR A 289 -23.84 -24.76 -20.12
CA TYR A 289 -22.92 -25.43 -19.20
C TYR A 289 -23.62 -26.24 -18.10
N ASP A 290 -22.87 -27.16 -17.53
CA ASP A 290 -23.19 -27.86 -16.28
C ASP A 290 -22.44 -27.21 -15.10
N VAL A 291 -23.04 -27.25 -13.91
CA VAL A 291 -22.44 -26.74 -12.67
C VAL A 291 -22.20 -27.90 -11.71
N TYR A 292 -20.94 -28.12 -11.40
CA TYR A 292 -20.51 -29.05 -10.37
C TYR A 292 -20.05 -28.29 -9.13
N GLU A 293 -20.41 -28.79 -7.96
CA GLU A 293 -19.93 -28.27 -6.68
C GLU A 293 -19.24 -29.37 -5.88
N GLY A 294 -18.21 -28.99 -5.14
CA GLY A 294 -17.46 -29.90 -4.27
C GLY A 294 -16.48 -29.13 -3.40
N SER A 295 -15.50 -29.84 -2.85
CA SER A 295 -14.37 -29.26 -2.13
C SER A 295 -13.05 -29.88 -2.56
N PHE A 296 -11.94 -29.19 -2.29
CA PHE A 296 -10.60 -29.72 -2.52
C PHE A 296 -9.66 -29.39 -1.36
N GLY A 297 -8.68 -30.25 -1.14
CA GLY A 297 -7.67 -30.07 -0.10
C GLY A 297 -6.54 -31.09 -0.22
N PRO A 298 -5.53 -31.00 0.66
CA PRO A 298 -5.39 -30.00 1.72
C PRO A 298 -4.95 -28.63 1.17
N SER A 299 -5.49 -27.55 1.73
CA SER A 299 -5.05 -26.17 1.47
C SER A 299 -4.42 -25.56 2.73
N PRO A 300 -3.19 -25.02 2.66
CA PRO A 300 -2.51 -24.43 3.80
C PRO A 300 -3.04 -23.03 4.12
N ASP A 301 -3.29 -22.78 5.40
CA ASP A 301 -3.52 -21.45 5.96
C ASP A 301 -2.37 -21.10 6.91
N TYR A 302 -1.68 -20.00 6.61
CA TYR A 302 -0.49 -19.54 7.31
C TYR A 302 -0.78 -18.47 8.37
N GLN A 303 -2.04 -18.09 8.56
CA GLN A 303 -2.43 -17.03 9.49
C GLN A 303 -2.48 -17.55 10.93
N ARG A 304 -1.63 -17.03 11.83
CA ARG A 304 -1.61 -17.43 13.25
C ARG A 304 -2.84 -16.96 14.02
N GLY A 305 -3.18 -17.65 15.11
CA GLY A 305 -4.31 -17.32 15.98
C GLY A 305 -5.61 -18.02 15.54
N GLU A 306 -6.77 -17.51 15.92
CA GLU A 306 -8.07 -18.09 15.53
C GLU A 306 -8.89 -17.13 14.66
N PRO A 307 -9.45 -17.56 13.52
CA PRO A 307 -10.36 -16.75 12.72
C PRO A 307 -11.61 -16.38 13.56
N PRO A 308 -12.19 -15.18 13.39
CA PRO A 308 -12.08 -14.30 12.23
C PRO A 308 -10.98 -13.22 12.30
N PHE A 309 -10.05 -13.29 13.27
CA PHE A 309 -8.98 -12.31 13.46
C PHE A 309 -9.43 -10.85 13.61
N GLU A 310 -10.62 -10.61 14.17
CA GLU A 310 -11.25 -9.28 14.21
C GLU A 310 -10.35 -8.20 14.82
N TYR A 311 -9.60 -8.55 15.88
CA TYR A 311 -8.68 -7.61 16.56
C TYR A 311 -7.27 -8.15 16.79
N VAL A 312 -7.07 -9.48 16.76
CA VAL A 312 -5.80 -10.14 17.06
C VAL A 312 -5.59 -11.36 16.15
N GLY A 313 -4.32 -11.76 15.96
CA GLY A 313 -3.97 -12.86 15.05
C GLY A 313 -4.01 -12.42 13.59
N GLY A 314 -4.06 -13.38 12.67
CA GLY A 314 -4.08 -13.14 11.23
C GLY A 314 -2.68 -13.06 10.62
N GLY A 315 -1.66 -12.67 11.37
CA GLY A 315 -0.30 -12.52 10.86
C GLY A 315 0.36 -13.84 10.43
N PHE A 316 1.38 -13.75 9.57
CA PHE A 316 2.19 -14.88 9.15
C PHE A 316 3.34 -15.16 10.11
N GLU A 317 3.83 -16.40 10.12
CA GLU A 317 4.97 -16.83 10.93
C GLU A 317 5.94 -17.67 10.13
N VAL A 318 7.22 -17.50 10.44
CA VAL A 318 8.31 -18.38 9.99
C VAL A 318 9.00 -18.99 11.21
N ASP A 319 9.51 -20.20 11.07
CA ASP A 319 10.28 -20.85 12.13
C ASP A 319 11.69 -20.25 12.28
N ALA A 320 12.49 -20.82 13.19
CA ALA A 320 13.86 -20.37 13.43
C ALA A 320 14.81 -20.56 12.23
N GLN A 321 14.41 -21.35 11.22
CA GLN A 321 15.13 -21.56 9.96
C GLN A 321 14.59 -20.67 8.83
N GLY A 322 13.57 -19.84 9.10
CA GLY A 322 12.93 -18.98 8.11
C GLY A 322 11.94 -19.72 7.20
N VAL A 323 11.50 -20.92 7.58
CA VAL A 323 10.50 -21.68 6.81
C VAL A 323 9.09 -21.24 7.23
N PRO A 324 8.19 -20.93 6.28
CA PRO A 324 6.79 -20.65 6.57
C PRO A 324 6.11 -21.73 7.40
N VAL A 325 5.42 -21.34 8.47
CA VAL A 325 4.69 -22.24 9.36
C VAL A 325 3.24 -22.33 8.90
N VAL A 326 2.80 -23.53 8.49
CA VAL A 326 1.38 -23.81 8.25
C VAL A 326 0.68 -23.87 9.61
N GLN A 327 -0.29 -23.00 9.83
CA GLN A 327 -1.00 -22.87 11.10
C GLN A 327 -2.20 -23.81 11.15
N ARG A 328 -2.84 -24.03 10.00
CA ARG A 328 -3.92 -25.00 9.82
C ARG A 328 -4.06 -25.41 8.36
N GLU A 329 -4.79 -26.50 8.12
CA GLU A 329 -5.21 -26.92 6.80
C GLU A 329 -6.73 -26.85 6.69
N PHE A 330 -7.23 -26.60 5.48
CA PHE A 330 -8.66 -26.59 5.21
C PHE A 330 -8.96 -27.19 3.83
N HIS A 331 -10.23 -27.51 3.61
CA HIS A 331 -10.75 -27.90 2.30
C HIS A 331 -11.58 -26.75 1.74
N ALA A 332 -11.21 -26.26 0.55
CA ALA A 332 -11.86 -25.12 -0.10
C ALA A 332 -13.07 -25.61 -0.90
N ARG A 333 -14.25 -25.03 -0.66
CA ARG A 333 -15.43 -25.27 -1.50
C ARG A 333 -15.24 -24.61 -2.86
N PHE A 334 -15.76 -25.25 -3.90
CA PHE A 334 -15.73 -24.73 -5.27
C PHE A 334 -17.06 -24.90 -6.00
N ALA A 335 -17.28 -24.05 -7.00
CA ALA A 335 -18.23 -24.27 -8.08
C ALA A 335 -17.47 -24.28 -9.40
N LEU A 336 -17.76 -25.26 -10.25
CA LEU A 336 -17.14 -25.48 -11.55
C LEU A 336 -18.21 -25.45 -12.64
N ALA A 337 -18.17 -24.42 -13.47
CA ALA A 337 -18.96 -24.35 -14.70
C ALA A 337 -18.20 -25.06 -15.83
N VAL A 338 -18.80 -26.10 -16.41
CA VAL A 338 -18.21 -26.92 -17.48
C VAL A 338 -19.05 -26.77 -18.75
N PRO A 339 -18.46 -26.38 -19.91
CA PRO A 339 -19.19 -26.26 -21.16
C PRO A 339 -19.91 -27.57 -21.55
N LYS A 340 -21.07 -27.46 -22.20
CA LYS A 340 -21.74 -28.63 -22.76
C LYS A 340 -20.89 -29.26 -23.87
N ALA A 341 -20.54 -30.54 -23.71
CA ALA A 341 -19.76 -31.30 -24.70
C ALA A 341 -20.40 -31.35 -26.09
N SER A 342 -21.73 -31.26 -26.18
CA SER A 342 -22.47 -31.21 -27.46
C SER A 342 -22.18 -29.96 -28.28
N THR A 343 -21.88 -28.85 -27.62
CA THR A 343 -21.61 -27.55 -28.26
C THR A 343 -20.12 -27.24 -28.29
N CYS A 344 -19.40 -27.66 -27.26
CA CYS A 344 -17.98 -27.50 -27.10
C CYS A 344 -17.36 -28.87 -26.86
N PRO A 345 -17.04 -29.67 -27.88
CA PRO A 345 -16.38 -30.96 -27.68
C PRO A 345 -15.10 -30.80 -26.85
N MET A 346 -14.92 -31.67 -25.85
CA MET A 346 -13.78 -31.57 -24.93
C MET A 346 -12.47 -31.85 -25.68
N PRO A 347 -11.44 -30.99 -25.55
CA PRO A 347 -10.10 -31.28 -26.08
C PRO A 347 -9.50 -32.54 -25.44
N ALA A 348 -8.50 -33.14 -26.10
CA ALA A 348 -7.82 -34.34 -25.60
C ALA A 348 -7.18 -34.12 -24.22
N ASP A 349 -6.63 -32.94 -23.98
CA ASP A 349 -5.99 -32.55 -22.71
C ASP A 349 -6.98 -31.89 -21.71
N GLY A 350 -8.30 -31.99 -21.96
CA GLY A 350 -9.34 -31.34 -21.17
C GLY A 350 -9.64 -29.89 -21.56
N TYR A 351 -10.67 -29.29 -20.94
CA TYR A 351 -10.97 -27.88 -21.17
C TYR A 351 -9.93 -26.98 -20.47
N PRO A 352 -9.56 -25.83 -21.06
CA PRO A 352 -8.89 -24.78 -20.32
C PRO A 352 -9.75 -24.34 -19.13
N VAL A 353 -9.15 -24.23 -17.96
CA VAL A 353 -9.83 -23.79 -16.72
C VAL A 353 -9.46 -22.35 -16.40
N VAL A 354 -10.47 -21.50 -16.28
CA VAL A 354 -10.31 -20.14 -15.76
C VAL A 354 -10.56 -20.14 -14.26
N MET A 355 -9.54 -19.75 -13.50
CA MET A 355 -9.62 -19.49 -12.07
C MET A 355 -10.32 -18.14 -11.83
N TYR A 356 -11.53 -18.18 -11.30
CA TYR A 356 -12.31 -16.98 -10.97
C TYR A 356 -12.14 -16.62 -9.50
N ALA A 357 -11.66 -15.41 -9.26
CA ALA A 357 -11.55 -14.79 -7.95
C ALA A 357 -12.69 -13.76 -7.83
N HIS A 358 -13.65 -13.99 -6.92
CA HIS A 358 -14.77 -13.08 -6.71
C HIS A 358 -14.33 -11.80 -5.98
N GLY A 359 -15.15 -10.74 -6.08
CA GLY A 359 -14.98 -9.53 -5.28
C GLY A 359 -15.56 -9.69 -3.88
N THR A 360 -15.36 -8.69 -3.02
CA THR A 360 -15.91 -8.67 -1.66
C THR A 360 -17.43 -8.81 -1.66
N GLY A 361 -17.96 -9.68 -0.80
CA GLY A 361 -19.40 -9.99 -0.72
C GLY A 361 -19.85 -11.10 -1.68
N GLY A 362 -18.93 -11.61 -2.51
CA GLY A 362 -19.15 -12.81 -3.32
C GLY A 362 -18.92 -14.11 -2.57
N ASP A 363 -18.98 -15.22 -3.31
CA ASP A 363 -18.79 -16.59 -2.85
C ASP A 363 -18.27 -17.49 -3.99
N TYR A 364 -18.05 -18.77 -3.68
CA TYR A 364 -17.64 -19.77 -4.67
C TYR A 364 -18.54 -19.86 -5.92
N ARG A 365 -19.83 -19.51 -5.82
CA ARG A 365 -20.79 -19.52 -6.94
C ARG A 365 -20.81 -18.23 -7.74
N SER A 366 -20.13 -17.17 -7.30
CA SER A 366 -20.08 -15.90 -8.03
C SER A 366 -19.50 -16.01 -9.45
N VAL A 367 -18.74 -17.08 -9.72
CA VAL A 367 -18.28 -17.43 -11.08
C VAL A 367 -19.44 -17.68 -12.06
N LEU A 368 -20.60 -18.16 -11.57
CA LEU A 368 -21.76 -18.57 -12.38
C LEU A 368 -22.56 -17.39 -12.94
N GLY A 369 -22.18 -16.15 -12.64
CA GLY A 369 -22.76 -14.97 -13.27
C GLY A 369 -22.43 -14.85 -14.76
N ALA A 370 -22.46 -13.61 -15.28
CA ALA A 370 -22.19 -13.35 -16.70
C ALA A 370 -20.83 -13.90 -17.17
N THR A 371 -19.83 -13.92 -16.28
CA THR A 371 -18.48 -14.40 -16.58
C THR A 371 -18.46 -15.90 -16.90
N GLY A 372 -19.00 -16.76 -16.03
CA GLY A 372 -19.00 -18.21 -16.24
C GLY A 372 -19.73 -18.61 -17.53
N LYS A 373 -20.91 -18.03 -17.79
CA LYS A 373 -21.63 -18.24 -19.05
C LYS A 373 -20.81 -17.81 -20.27
N SER A 374 -20.18 -16.64 -20.21
CA SER A 374 -19.36 -16.08 -21.29
C SER A 374 -18.14 -16.98 -21.58
N LEU A 375 -17.51 -17.53 -20.55
CA LEU A 375 -16.39 -18.46 -20.67
C LEU A 375 -16.83 -19.81 -21.24
N ALA A 376 -17.96 -20.35 -20.78
CA ALA A 376 -18.50 -21.60 -21.28
C ALA A 376 -18.82 -21.56 -22.78
N LEU A 377 -19.40 -20.46 -23.26
CA LEU A 377 -19.66 -20.22 -24.69
C LEU A 377 -18.38 -20.13 -25.54
N ARG A 378 -17.22 -19.97 -24.92
CA ARG A 378 -15.89 -20.01 -25.56
C ARG A 378 -15.14 -21.31 -25.27
N CYS A 379 -15.87 -22.35 -24.85
CA CYS A 379 -15.35 -23.67 -24.54
C CYS A 379 -14.26 -23.68 -23.46
N MET A 380 -14.40 -22.80 -22.46
CA MET A 380 -13.56 -22.77 -21.26
C MET A 380 -14.38 -23.14 -20.04
N ALA A 381 -13.84 -24.00 -19.19
CA ALA A 381 -14.39 -24.23 -17.85
C ALA A 381 -14.01 -23.06 -16.92
N ALA A 382 -14.83 -22.79 -15.91
CA ALA A 382 -14.59 -21.73 -14.95
C ALA A 382 -14.82 -22.21 -13.53
N MET A 383 -13.83 -22.01 -12.65
CA MET A 383 -13.87 -22.46 -11.26
C MET A 383 -13.86 -21.27 -10.31
N GLY A 384 -14.86 -21.16 -9.44
CA GLY A 384 -14.91 -20.23 -8.30
C GLY A 384 -14.68 -20.96 -6.99
N VAL A 385 -14.14 -20.28 -5.98
CA VAL A 385 -13.90 -20.81 -4.62
C VAL A 385 -14.31 -19.79 -3.58
N ASP A 386 -14.56 -20.24 -2.35
CA ASP A 386 -14.73 -19.33 -1.23
C ASP A 386 -13.39 -18.72 -0.85
N GLN A 387 -13.25 -17.41 -1.07
CA GLN A 387 -12.08 -16.67 -0.64
C GLN A 387 -12.04 -16.49 0.87
N ILE A 388 -10.87 -16.09 1.36
CA ILE A 388 -10.65 -15.82 2.77
C ILE A 388 -11.69 -14.86 3.35
N MET A 389 -12.06 -15.06 4.62
CA MET A 389 -13.04 -14.23 5.34
C MET A 389 -14.45 -14.19 4.72
N HIS A 390 -14.79 -15.11 3.80
CA HIS A 390 -16.14 -15.29 3.26
C HIS A 390 -16.81 -16.56 3.82
N PRO A 391 -18.12 -16.75 3.64
CA PRO A 391 -18.83 -17.92 4.18
C PRO A 391 -18.15 -19.24 3.79
N GLY A 392 -18.04 -20.18 4.74
CA GLY A 392 -17.29 -21.43 4.56
C GLY A 392 -15.80 -21.34 4.92
N ARG A 393 -15.24 -20.13 4.97
CA ARG A 393 -13.89 -19.83 5.51
C ARG A 393 -13.92 -19.13 6.86
N LEU A 394 -15.12 -18.93 7.42
CA LEU A 394 -15.37 -18.33 8.72
C LEU A 394 -16.14 -19.31 9.62
N PRO A 395 -15.92 -19.25 10.95
CA PRO A 395 -16.77 -19.96 11.90
C PRO A 395 -18.23 -19.47 11.78
N GLU A 396 -19.18 -20.31 12.18
CA GLU A 396 -20.61 -19.93 12.17
C GLU A 396 -20.84 -18.64 12.98
N GLY A 397 -21.51 -17.67 12.38
CA GLY A 397 -21.75 -16.37 12.99
C GLY A 397 -22.23 -15.33 12.00
N LYS A 398 -22.71 -14.20 12.52
CA LYS A 398 -23.10 -13.03 11.72
C LYS A 398 -21.88 -12.14 11.53
N TRP A 399 -21.07 -12.47 10.53
CA TRP A 399 -19.89 -11.71 10.17
C TRP A 399 -20.18 -10.77 9.00
N VAL A 400 -19.39 -9.69 8.90
CA VAL A 400 -19.40 -8.79 7.76
C VAL A 400 -18.08 -9.01 7.01
N PRO A 401 -18.06 -9.85 5.95
CA PRO A 401 -16.85 -10.23 5.23
C PRO A 401 -15.99 -9.04 4.80
N GLU A 402 -16.62 -7.94 4.37
CA GLU A 402 -15.93 -6.72 3.95
C GLU A 402 -15.05 -6.16 5.07
N LEU A 403 -15.60 -6.08 6.28
CA LEU A 403 -14.90 -5.54 7.43
C LEU A 403 -13.77 -6.46 7.89
N LEU A 404 -13.99 -7.79 7.84
CA LEU A 404 -12.98 -8.78 8.23
C LEU A 404 -11.90 -8.98 7.18
N PHE A 405 -12.20 -8.79 5.90
CA PHE A 405 -11.23 -8.92 4.82
C PHE A 405 -10.25 -7.74 4.83
N PHE A 406 -10.76 -6.50 4.84
CA PHE A 406 -9.90 -5.31 4.91
C PHE A 406 -9.32 -5.09 6.31
N ASN A 407 -10.05 -5.47 7.36
CA ASN A 407 -9.64 -5.50 8.76
C ASN A 407 -8.76 -4.35 9.22
N VAL A 408 -9.19 -3.11 8.96
CA VAL A 408 -8.40 -1.92 9.32
C VAL A 408 -8.12 -1.83 10.82
N GLN A 409 -8.85 -2.55 11.67
CA GLN A 409 -8.65 -2.60 13.13
C GLN A 409 -7.52 -3.54 13.54
N ASN A 410 -7.21 -4.57 12.73
CA ASN A 410 -6.12 -5.51 12.96
C ASN A 410 -5.10 -5.45 11.81
N PRO A 411 -4.01 -4.68 11.94
CA PRO A 411 -3.03 -4.49 10.87
C PRO A 411 -2.32 -5.80 10.44
N ASP A 412 -2.20 -6.79 11.33
CA ASP A 412 -1.62 -8.09 10.99
C ASP A 412 -2.52 -8.82 9.98
N ALA A 413 -3.82 -8.95 10.30
CA ALA A 413 -4.81 -9.56 9.42
C ALA A 413 -5.04 -8.74 8.15
N MET A 414 -5.15 -7.41 8.23
CA MET A 414 -5.27 -6.53 7.06
C MET A 414 -4.17 -6.82 6.02
N ARG A 415 -2.92 -6.92 6.48
CA ARG A 415 -1.76 -7.15 5.61
C ARG A 415 -1.76 -8.56 5.01
N THR A 416 -2.18 -9.56 5.77
CA THR A 416 -2.03 -10.98 5.43
C THR A 416 -3.26 -11.59 4.77
N ASN A 417 -4.46 -11.07 4.98
CA ASN A 417 -5.68 -11.56 4.31
C ASN A 417 -5.52 -11.54 2.78
N ILE A 418 -5.02 -10.44 2.24
CA ILE A 418 -4.76 -10.29 0.79
C ILE A 418 -3.66 -11.26 0.34
N ARG A 419 -2.64 -11.48 1.16
CA ARG A 419 -1.51 -12.38 0.84
C ARG A 419 -1.92 -13.84 0.87
N GLN A 420 -2.64 -14.25 1.90
CA GLN A 420 -3.20 -15.60 2.02
C GLN A 420 -4.18 -15.86 0.88
N SER A 421 -5.00 -14.88 0.49
CA SER A 421 -5.86 -15.02 -0.70
C SER A 421 -5.05 -15.31 -1.97
N ALA A 422 -3.91 -14.62 -2.16
CA ALA A 422 -3.03 -14.89 -3.30
C ALA A 422 -2.36 -16.28 -3.23
N ILE A 423 -2.03 -16.76 -2.02
CA ILE A 423 -1.47 -18.09 -1.80
C ILE A 423 -2.51 -19.18 -2.07
N ASP A 424 -3.77 -18.98 -1.69
CA ASP A 424 -4.89 -19.89 -1.99
C ASP A 424 -5.03 -20.09 -3.51
N GLU A 425 -4.79 -19.04 -4.31
CA GLU A 425 -4.78 -19.12 -5.78
C GLU A 425 -3.60 -19.91 -6.34
N VAL A 426 -2.43 -19.85 -5.69
CA VAL A 426 -1.30 -20.71 -6.04
C VAL A 426 -1.69 -22.17 -5.79
N VAL A 427 -2.33 -22.47 -4.66
CA VAL A 427 -2.79 -23.83 -4.32
C VAL A 427 -3.86 -24.31 -5.31
N ARG A 428 -4.83 -23.46 -5.68
CA ARG A 428 -5.83 -23.77 -6.72
C ARG A 428 -5.19 -24.06 -8.08
N ALA A 429 -4.16 -23.31 -8.46
CA ALA A 429 -3.43 -23.58 -9.70
C ALA A 429 -2.74 -24.95 -9.66
N ARG A 430 -2.26 -25.40 -8.50
CA ARG A 430 -1.68 -26.74 -8.34
C ARG A 430 -2.71 -27.85 -8.47
N LEU A 431 -3.91 -27.67 -7.91
CA LEU A 431 -5.01 -28.61 -8.13
C LEU A 431 -5.21 -28.86 -9.63
N ILE A 432 -5.35 -27.79 -10.40
CA ILE A 432 -5.63 -27.87 -11.84
C ILE A 432 -4.46 -28.47 -12.62
N ARG A 433 -3.21 -28.14 -12.26
CA ARG A 433 -2.02 -28.49 -13.07
C ARG A 433 -1.31 -29.76 -12.66
N GLU A 434 -1.33 -30.11 -11.37
CA GLU A 434 -0.59 -31.25 -10.81
C GLU A 434 -1.53 -32.45 -10.61
N SER A 435 -2.73 -32.20 -10.10
CA SER A 435 -3.70 -33.26 -9.78
C SER A 435 -4.74 -33.49 -10.87
N GLY A 436 -5.11 -32.44 -11.60
CA GLY A 436 -6.22 -32.48 -12.55
C GLY A 436 -7.60 -32.41 -11.87
N ILE A 437 -8.65 -32.24 -12.67
CA ILE A 437 -10.05 -32.26 -12.20
C ILE A 437 -10.86 -33.16 -13.12
N ASP A 438 -11.15 -34.38 -12.66
CA ASP A 438 -11.84 -35.41 -13.45
C ASP A 438 -13.29 -35.65 -12.97
N VAL A 439 -14.22 -34.83 -13.43
CA VAL A 439 -15.55 -35.27 -13.91
C VAL A 439 -16.01 -36.72 -13.68
N PRO A 440 -16.45 -37.30 -12.53
CA PRO A 440 -16.78 -38.71 -12.47
C PRO A 440 -18.10 -38.90 -13.19
N ALA A 441 -18.19 -39.99 -13.93
CA ALA A 441 -19.40 -40.36 -14.64
C ALA A 441 -20.61 -40.62 -13.71
N SER A 442 -20.39 -40.77 -12.41
CA SER A 442 -21.43 -41.03 -11.40
C SER A 442 -22.11 -39.78 -10.85
N VAL A 443 -21.59 -38.58 -11.15
CA VAL A 443 -22.05 -37.30 -10.59
C VAL A 443 -23.05 -36.60 -11.51
#